data_AF-A0A653V8U6-F1
#
_entry.id   AF-A0A653V8U6-F1
#
_cell.length_a   1.000
_cell.length_b   1.000
_cell.length_c   1.000
_cell.angle_alpha   90.00
_cell.angle_beta   90.00
_cell.angle_gamma   90.00
#
_symmetry.space_group_name_H-M   'P 1'
#
loop_
_entity.id
_entity.type
_entity.pdbx_description
1 polymer ?
#
loop_
_entity_poly.entity_id
_entity_poly.type
_entity_poly.pdbx_seq_one_letter_code
_entity_poly.pdbx_strand_id
1 'polypeptide(L)'
;MNVASVTGASFGGMPTHSSVALQFRAEAYDHPDGSVDAGTVMTWIDKTAYASAASWSGTNVVSSYVGNMHFGNPVPVETRVVVQSRVVHTGRTSVHVQTRVVLPEIKGADGKSTVCTECVMVYVAVDAQGNSIPVRPWEPDTPEELERERLAKLRGTVRREVEEAMIEAPPPAGELTSESVIMRFLAHTREVYPGEKVQGGTVMRWIDEAANVCASRWSGVPVVAVFAGGVRFYQPVRVGDLVELEARLVHTGPRSMHLSVRARAGDRREREPMLIAHGLTVMVSAGADGKALPVKQWTAVSEQDQVLERRALELVGLRNKAAHEWAGG
;
A
#
# COMPACT_ATOMS: atom_id res chain seq x y z
N MET A 1 -34.90 19.67 -38.71
CA MET A 1 -34.57 19.94 -37.29
C MET A 1 -33.27 19.22 -36.98
N ASN A 2 -32.25 19.99 -36.62
CA ASN A 2 -30.88 19.54 -36.34
C ASN A 2 -30.82 18.68 -35.08
N VAL A 3 -30.23 17.48 -35.19
CA VAL A 3 -29.47 16.88 -34.09
C VAL A 3 -28.02 17.20 -34.40
N ALA A 4 -27.45 18.16 -33.67
CA ALA A 4 -26.08 18.59 -33.84
C ALA A 4 -25.13 17.47 -33.40
N SER A 5 -24.24 17.10 -34.32
CA SER A 5 -23.02 16.33 -34.09
C SER A 5 -22.16 17.01 -33.01
N VAL A 6 -21.94 16.33 -31.88
CA VAL A 6 -20.81 16.65 -31.02
C VAL A 6 -19.58 15.98 -31.62
N THR A 7 -18.82 16.81 -32.30
CA THR A 7 -17.52 16.56 -32.93
C THR A 7 -16.52 16.00 -31.93
N GLY A 8 -15.81 14.97 -32.37
CA GLY A 8 -14.77 14.29 -31.60
C GLY A 8 -13.62 15.20 -31.19
N ALA A 9 -13.17 15.01 -29.96
CA ALA A 9 -11.75 15.08 -29.66
C ALA A 9 -11.16 13.73 -30.08
N SER A 10 -10.33 13.75 -31.12
CA SER A 10 -9.57 12.61 -31.56
C SER A 10 -8.68 12.13 -30.40
N PHE A 11 -8.79 10.84 -30.05
CA PHE A 11 -7.69 10.14 -29.41
C PHE A 11 -6.56 10.06 -30.44
N GLY A 12 -5.74 11.10 -30.49
CA GLY A 12 -4.48 11.11 -31.23
C GLY A 12 -3.60 9.94 -30.77
N GLY A 13 -2.95 9.31 -31.74
CA GLY A 13 -2.27 8.01 -31.65
C GLY A 13 -1.57 7.71 -30.33
N MET A 14 -1.91 6.58 -29.74
CA MET A 14 -1.36 6.10 -28.48
C MET A 14 -0.64 4.76 -28.72
N PRO A 15 0.69 4.67 -28.56
CA PRO A 15 1.31 3.43 -28.11
C PRO A 15 1.26 3.41 -26.56
N THR A 16 0.11 3.00 -25.98
CA THR A 16 -0.18 3.02 -24.53
C THR A 16 0.48 1.92 -23.69
N HIS A 17 1.74 1.55 -23.92
CA HIS A 17 2.30 0.42 -23.16
C HIS A 17 2.69 0.78 -21.71
N SER A 18 2.77 2.08 -21.37
CA SER A 18 3.33 2.57 -20.09
C SER A 18 2.32 3.14 -19.10
N SER A 19 1.02 3.26 -19.43
CA SER A 19 0.03 3.83 -18.49
C SER A 19 -1.35 3.21 -18.62
N VAL A 20 -2.05 3.09 -17.49
CA VAL A 20 -3.40 2.54 -17.38
C VAL A 20 -4.21 3.38 -16.41
N ALA A 21 -5.46 3.67 -16.75
CA ALA A 21 -6.43 4.29 -15.85
C ALA A 21 -7.67 3.40 -15.71
N LEU A 22 -8.04 3.09 -14.48
CA LEU A 22 -9.32 2.47 -14.14
C LEU A 22 -10.25 3.55 -13.60
N GLN A 23 -11.49 3.55 -14.10
CA GLN A 23 -12.54 4.42 -13.61
C GLN A 23 -13.76 3.58 -13.25
N PHE A 24 -14.24 3.75 -12.03
CA PHE A 24 -15.38 3.02 -11.49
C PHE A 24 -16.04 3.85 -10.41
N ARG A 25 -17.22 3.40 -9.95
CA ARG A 25 -17.87 3.96 -8.76
C ARG A 25 -17.36 3.20 -7.54
N ALA A 26 -17.00 3.92 -6.47
CA ALA A 26 -16.59 3.31 -5.22
C ALA A 26 -17.76 2.52 -4.62
N GLU A 27 -17.77 1.22 -4.85
CA GLU A 27 -18.69 0.28 -4.23
C GLU A 27 -18.00 -0.32 -3.01
N ALA A 28 -18.52 -0.05 -1.82
CA ALA A 28 -18.19 -0.76 -0.60
C ALA A 28 -19.24 -0.47 0.48
N TYR A 29 -19.66 -1.50 1.20
CA TYR A 29 -19.98 -1.39 2.62
C TYR A 29 -18.63 -1.48 3.36
N ASP A 30 -18.46 -0.90 4.55
CA ASP A 30 -17.72 -1.51 5.69
C ASP A 30 -17.24 -0.49 6.74
N HIS A 31 -17.02 0.80 6.40
CA HIS A 31 -16.71 1.80 7.44
C HIS A 31 -17.95 2.60 7.89
N PRO A 32 -18.24 2.71 9.22
CA PRO A 32 -19.43 3.39 9.74
C PRO A 32 -19.60 4.87 9.34
N ASP A 33 -18.53 5.52 8.87
CA ASP A 33 -18.54 6.94 8.46
C ASP A 33 -18.85 7.16 6.96
N GLY A 34 -19.10 6.08 6.20
CA GLY A 34 -19.39 6.17 4.77
C GLY A 34 -18.17 6.38 3.88
N SER A 35 -16.97 6.15 4.41
CA SER A 35 -15.73 6.08 3.62
C SER A 35 -15.34 4.64 3.27
N VAL A 36 -14.46 4.50 2.28
CA VAL A 36 -13.89 3.23 1.86
C VAL A 36 -12.62 2.94 2.66
N ASP A 37 -12.51 1.73 3.19
CA ASP A 37 -11.33 1.28 3.94
C ASP A 37 -10.04 1.32 3.10
N ALA A 38 -8.93 1.63 3.76
CA ALA A 38 -7.62 1.75 3.13
C ALA A 38 -7.19 0.45 2.43
N GLY A 39 -7.46 -0.73 3.01
CA GLY A 39 -7.24 -2.03 2.38
C GLY A 39 -7.90 -2.20 1.01
N THR A 40 -9.12 -1.67 0.86
CA THR A 40 -9.84 -1.68 -0.43
C THR A 40 -9.19 -0.72 -1.42
N VAL A 41 -8.80 0.48 -0.98
CA VAL A 41 -8.06 1.44 -1.81
C VAL A 41 -6.72 0.84 -2.29
N MET A 42 -5.99 0.16 -1.40
CA MET A 42 -4.74 -0.54 -1.72
C MET A 42 -4.92 -1.64 -2.77
N THR A 43 -6.06 -2.33 -2.74
CA THR A 43 -6.42 -3.34 -3.74
C THR A 43 -6.63 -2.72 -5.13
N TRP A 44 -7.28 -1.56 -5.21
CA TRP A 44 -7.44 -0.86 -6.49
C TRP A 44 -6.11 -0.35 -7.06
N ILE A 45 -5.23 0.13 -6.18
CA ILE A 45 -3.86 0.54 -6.53
C ILE A 45 -3.10 -0.62 -7.14
N ASP A 46 -3.06 -1.78 -6.46
CA ASP A 46 -2.34 -2.96 -6.93
C ASP A 46 -2.88 -3.45 -8.29
N LYS A 47 -4.21 -3.59 -8.44
CA LYS A 47 -4.84 -3.99 -9.72
C LYS A 47 -4.44 -3.10 -10.88
N THR A 48 -4.51 -1.78 -10.69
CA THR A 48 -4.19 -0.81 -11.75
C THR A 48 -2.70 -0.83 -12.06
N ALA A 49 -1.86 -0.87 -11.03
CA ALA A 49 -0.41 -0.86 -11.19
C ALA A 49 0.12 -2.16 -11.83
N TYR A 50 -0.46 -3.31 -11.47
CA TYR A 50 -0.20 -4.59 -12.12
C TYR A 50 -0.50 -4.52 -13.61
N ALA A 51 -1.65 -3.96 -14.00
CA ALA A 51 -2.01 -3.83 -15.41
C ALA A 51 -0.97 -3.02 -16.21
N SER A 52 -0.47 -1.91 -15.65
CA SER A 52 0.62 -1.14 -16.27
C SER A 52 1.93 -1.95 -16.35
N ALA A 53 2.34 -2.62 -15.27
CA ALA A 53 3.58 -3.37 -15.24
C ALA A 53 3.56 -4.61 -16.16
N ALA A 54 2.45 -5.35 -16.18
CA ALA A 54 2.26 -6.49 -17.06
C ALA A 54 2.22 -6.05 -18.53
N SER A 55 1.51 -4.95 -18.84
CA SER A 55 1.45 -4.39 -20.20
C SER A 55 2.82 -3.94 -20.71
N TRP A 56 3.65 -3.34 -19.84
CA TRP A 56 5.00 -2.91 -20.20
C TRP A 56 5.96 -4.10 -20.37
N SER A 57 5.91 -5.07 -19.47
CA SER A 57 6.81 -6.22 -19.48
C SER A 57 6.46 -7.27 -20.54
N GLY A 58 5.22 -7.28 -21.03
CA GLY A 58 4.73 -8.30 -21.97
C GLY A 58 4.58 -9.69 -21.34
N THR A 59 4.65 -9.79 -20.00
CA THR A 59 4.52 -11.04 -19.24
C THR A 59 3.75 -10.81 -17.94
N ASN A 60 3.55 -11.86 -17.17
CA ASN A 60 3.12 -11.75 -15.78
C ASN A 60 4.18 -11.08 -14.93
N VAL A 61 3.72 -10.30 -13.96
CA VAL A 61 4.57 -9.69 -12.95
C VAL A 61 4.08 -10.07 -11.56
N VAL A 62 4.96 -9.95 -10.55
CA VAL A 62 4.60 -10.14 -9.14
C VAL A 62 5.01 -8.91 -8.34
N SER A 63 4.16 -8.49 -7.39
CA SER A 63 4.48 -7.36 -6.49
C SER A 63 5.69 -7.73 -5.64
N SER A 64 6.68 -6.84 -5.59
CA SER A 64 7.87 -7.00 -4.73
C SER A 64 7.89 -5.99 -3.59
N TYR A 65 7.42 -4.77 -3.86
CA TYR A 65 7.42 -3.69 -2.88
C TYR A 65 6.29 -2.70 -3.13
N VAL A 66 5.79 -2.15 -2.03
CA VAL A 66 4.81 -1.07 -2.03
C VAL A 66 5.33 0.11 -1.24
N GLY A 67 5.40 1.25 -1.92
CA GLY A 67 5.76 2.52 -1.33
C GLY A 67 4.72 3.02 -0.33
N ASN A 68 5.12 4.06 0.39
CA ASN A 68 4.31 4.72 1.40
C ASN A 68 3.05 5.34 0.81
N MET A 69 1.92 5.13 1.47
CA MET A 69 0.60 5.69 1.15
C MET A 69 0.11 6.51 2.33
N HIS A 70 -0.37 7.72 2.05
CA HIS A 70 -1.08 8.56 3.01
C HIS A 70 -2.54 8.65 2.57
N PHE A 71 -3.46 8.44 3.50
CA PHE A 71 -4.90 8.48 3.25
C PHE A 71 -5.49 9.79 3.82
N GLY A 72 -4.91 10.91 3.39
CA GLY A 72 -5.28 12.24 3.91
C GLY A 72 -6.65 12.72 3.43
N ASN A 73 -7.13 12.22 2.29
CA ASN A 73 -8.47 12.49 1.79
C ASN A 73 -9.21 11.15 1.66
N PRO A 74 -10.14 10.83 2.57
CA PRO A 74 -10.95 9.61 2.49
C PRO A 74 -11.70 9.52 1.17
N VAL A 75 -11.91 8.30 0.68
CA VAL A 75 -12.74 8.05 -0.51
C VAL A 75 -14.17 7.79 -0.02
N PRO A 76 -15.15 8.66 -0.31
CA PRO A 76 -16.53 8.36 0.05
C PRO A 76 -17.09 7.23 -0.82
N VAL A 77 -17.97 6.43 -0.25
CA VAL A 77 -18.74 5.43 -1.02
C VAL A 77 -19.61 6.13 -2.08
N GLU A 78 -20.03 5.38 -3.10
CA GLU A 78 -20.89 5.87 -4.19
C GLU A 78 -20.32 7.05 -4.99
N THR A 79 -19.02 7.33 -4.83
CA THR A 79 -18.30 8.41 -5.53
C THR A 79 -17.54 7.86 -6.72
N ARG A 80 -17.45 8.62 -7.81
CA ARG A 80 -16.60 8.26 -8.95
C ARG A 80 -15.13 8.32 -8.53
N VAL A 81 -14.40 7.23 -8.77
CA VAL A 81 -12.96 7.12 -8.50
C VAL A 81 -12.22 6.89 -9.82
N VAL A 82 -11.05 7.51 -9.95
CA VAL A 82 -10.12 7.24 -11.05
C VAL A 82 -8.78 6.84 -10.45
N VAL A 83 -8.35 5.59 -10.69
CA VAL A 83 -7.02 5.11 -10.32
C VAL A 83 -6.15 5.16 -11.56
N GLN A 84 -5.08 5.94 -11.50
CA GLN A 84 -4.18 6.15 -12.63
C GLN A 84 -2.82 5.59 -12.28
N SER A 85 -2.26 4.78 -13.17
CA SER A 85 -0.95 4.18 -13.01
C SER A 85 -0.09 4.43 -14.24
N ARG A 86 1.22 4.55 -14.04
CA ARG A 86 2.20 4.66 -15.13
C ARG A 86 3.56 4.13 -14.73
N VAL A 87 4.27 3.54 -15.69
CA VAL A 87 5.68 3.17 -15.54
C VAL A 87 6.51 4.45 -15.42
N VAL A 88 7.39 4.48 -14.42
CA VAL A 88 8.26 5.63 -14.13
C VAL A 88 9.74 5.27 -14.05
N HIS A 89 10.06 3.98 -14.03
CA HIS A 89 11.43 3.47 -14.07
C HIS A 89 11.40 1.95 -14.32
N THR A 90 12.44 1.40 -14.93
CA THR A 90 12.68 -0.04 -15.03
C THR A 90 14.10 -0.39 -14.59
N GLY A 91 14.23 -1.43 -13.77
CA GLY A 91 15.51 -2.08 -13.52
C GLY A 91 15.77 -3.20 -14.53
N ARG A 92 16.64 -4.16 -14.18
CA ARG A 92 16.92 -5.31 -15.05
C ARG A 92 15.69 -6.19 -15.27
N THR A 93 14.98 -6.52 -14.18
CA THR A 93 13.78 -7.37 -14.18
C THR A 93 12.58 -6.70 -13.53
N SER A 94 12.76 -5.47 -13.02
CA SER A 94 11.75 -4.75 -12.25
C SER A 94 11.09 -3.62 -13.04
N VAL A 95 9.80 -3.41 -12.80
CA VAL A 95 9.02 -2.29 -13.33
C VAL A 95 8.49 -1.48 -12.15
N HIS A 96 8.85 -0.20 -12.10
CA HIS A 96 8.41 0.73 -11.07
C HIS A 96 7.22 1.53 -11.61
N VAL A 97 6.11 1.48 -10.89
CA VAL A 97 4.83 2.04 -11.33
C VAL A 97 4.34 3.06 -10.32
N GLN A 98 4.27 4.32 -10.73
CA GLN A 98 3.61 5.37 -9.94
C GLN A 98 2.10 5.22 -10.11
N THR A 99 1.38 5.22 -9.00
CA THR A 99 -0.09 5.10 -8.98
C THR A 99 -0.69 6.17 -8.09
N ARG A 100 -1.77 6.81 -8.56
CA ARG A 100 -2.54 7.77 -7.79
C ARG A 100 -4.04 7.47 -7.85
N VAL A 101 -4.73 7.70 -6.74
CA VAL A 101 -6.17 7.60 -6.62
C VAL A 101 -6.76 9.00 -6.60
N VAL A 102 -7.66 9.30 -7.53
CA VAL A 102 -8.20 10.65 -7.77
C VAL A 102 -9.72 10.62 -7.69
N LEU A 103 -10.29 11.61 -7.03
CA LEU A 103 -11.72 11.90 -7.00
C LEU A 103 -11.98 13.07 -7.96
N PRO A 104 -12.40 12.84 -9.21
CA PRO A 104 -12.54 13.89 -10.22
C PRO A 104 -13.59 14.95 -9.87
N GLU A 105 -14.60 14.55 -9.10
CA GLU A 105 -15.78 15.37 -8.77
C GLU A 105 -15.60 16.15 -7.46
N ILE A 106 -14.67 15.73 -6.60
CA ILE A 106 -14.37 16.42 -5.34
C ILE A 106 -13.18 17.35 -5.60
N LYS A 107 -13.37 18.64 -5.31
CA LYS A 107 -12.34 19.65 -5.51
C LYS A 107 -11.59 19.93 -4.20
N GLY A 108 -10.27 19.98 -4.29
CA GLY A 108 -9.41 20.46 -3.22
C GLY A 108 -9.49 21.98 -3.06
N ALA A 109 -8.75 22.50 -2.08
CA ALA A 109 -8.68 23.94 -1.81
C ALA A 109 -8.13 24.76 -3.00
N ASP A 110 -7.38 24.12 -3.89
CA ASP A 110 -6.81 24.71 -5.11
C ASP A 110 -7.76 24.62 -6.33
N GLY A 111 -8.98 24.10 -6.14
CA GLY A 111 -9.97 23.90 -7.20
C GLY A 111 -9.69 22.71 -8.13
N LYS A 112 -8.60 21.96 -7.92
CA LYS A 112 -8.27 20.76 -8.69
C LYS A 112 -8.95 19.53 -8.10
N SER A 113 -9.04 18.47 -8.90
CA SER A 113 -9.55 17.18 -8.42
C SER A 113 -8.71 16.65 -7.27
N THR A 114 -9.36 16.19 -6.20
CA THR A 114 -8.69 15.69 -5.00
C THR A 114 -7.91 14.42 -5.30
N VAL A 115 -6.64 14.39 -4.90
CA VAL A 115 -5.81 13.18 -4.88
C VAL A 115 -5.92 12.57 -3.48
N CYS A 116 -6.44 11.35 -3.40
CA CYS A 116 -6.59 10.64 -2.12
C CYS A 116 -5.26 10.12 -1.61
N THR A 117 -4.52 9.48 -2.50
CA THR A 117 -3.22 8.91 -2.19
C THR A 117 -2.41 8.71 -3.47
N GLU A 118 -1.09 8.67 -3.31
CA GLU A 118 -0.14 8.39 -4.38
C GLU A 118 1.02 7.57 -3.82
N CYS A 119 1.43 6.54 -4.55
CA CYS A 119 2.57 5.70 -4.19
C CYS A 119 3.32 5.18 -5.41
N VAL A 120 4.45 4.52 -5.18
CA VAL A 120 5.16 3.75 -6.20
C VAL A 120 5.15 2.27 -5.80
N MET A 121 4.67 1.45 -6.72
CA MET A 121 4.68 0.00 -6.64
C MET A 121 5.87 -0.52 -7.45
N VAL A 122 6.56 -1.54 -6.95
CA VAL A 122 7.61 -2.22 -7.71
C VAL A 122 7.19 -3.66 -7.97
N TYR A 123 7.18 -4.01 -9.25
CA TYR A 123 6.87 -5.32 -9.75
C TYR A 123 8.11 -5.99 -10.32
N VAL A 124 8.16 -7.31 -10.29
CA VAL A 124 9.19 -8.13 -10.96
C VAL A 124 8.52 -8.95 -12.05
N ALA A 125 9.01 -8.84 -13.28
CA ALA A 125 8.56 -9.66 -14.39
C ALA A 125 9.03 -11.10 -14.22
N VAL A 126 8.13 -12.05 -14.48
CA VAL A 126 8.39 -13.48 -14.28
C VAL A 126 7.94 -14.33 -15.45
N ASP A 127 8.57 -15.49 -15.62
CA ASP A 127 8.13 -16.55 -16.53
C ASP A 127 6.97 -17.40 -15.91
N ALA A 128 6.54 -18.44 -16.63
CA ALA A 128 5.49 -19.35 -16.16
C ALA A 128 5.89 -20.16 -14.91
N GLN A 129 7.19 -20.35 -14.68
CA GLN A 129 7.75 -21.04 -13.52
C GLN A 129 7.93 -20.09 -12.32
N GLY A 130 7.82 -18.78 -12.54
CA GLY A 130 8.00 -17.74 -11.53
C GLY A 130 9.42 -17.20 -11.42
N ASN A 131 10.33 -17.55 -12.34
CA ASN A 131 11.69 -17.00 -12.36
C ASN A 131 11.67 -15.58 -12.94
N SER A 132 12.51 -14.69 -12.40
CA SER A 132 12.58 -13.31 -12.89
C SER A 132 13.13 -13.25 -14.32
N ILE A 133 12.48 -12.49 -15.20
CA ILE A 133 12.95 -12.27 -16.58
C ILE A 133 13.28 -10.79 -16.84
N PRO A 134 14.20 -10.50 -17.77
CA PRO A 134 14.51 -9.12 -18.14
C PRO A 134 13.29 -8.39 -18.69
N VAL A 135 13.20 -7.08 -18.42
CA VAL A 135 12.16 -6.21 -18.97
C VAL A 135 12.74 -5.24 -19.98
N ARG A 136 11.91 -4.77 -20.92
CA ARG A 136 12.27 -3.67 -21.81
C ARG A 136 12.63 -2.43 -20.96
N PRO A 137 13.78 -1.78 -21.20
CA PRO A 137 14.12 -0.52 -20.57
C PRO A 137 13.09 0.57 -20.87
N TRP A 138 12.67 1.28 -19.84
CA TRP A 138 11.91 2.52 -19.94
C TRP A 138 12.88 3.69 -19.90
N GLU A 139 12.84 4.53 -20.94
CA GLU A 139 13.69 5.72 -21.09
C GLU A 139 12.79 6.96 -21.02
N PRO A 140 13.08 7.93 -20.13
CA PRO A 140 12.32 9.16 -20.05
C PRO A 140 12.69 10.11 -21.20
N ASP A 141 11.69 10.62 -21.93
CA ASP A 141 11.91 11.51 -23.08
C ASP A 141 11.57 12.98 -22.78
N THR A 142 10.83 13.23 -21.70
CA THR A 142 10.37 14.57 -21.31
C THR A 142 10.95 15.00 -19.95
N PRO A 143 11.06 16.33 -19.69
CA PRO A 143 11.48 16.83 -18.37
C PRO A 143 10.63 16.30 -17.22
N GLU A 144 9.33 16.10 -17.46
CA GLU A 144 8.42 15.55 -16.46
C GLU A 144 8.68 14.07 -16.18
N GLU A 145 9.02 13.28 -17.20
CA GLU A 145 9.42 11.87 -17.05
C GLU A 145 10.78 11.74 -16.37
N LEU A 146 11.75 12.59 -16.71
CA LEU A 146 13.06 12.66 -16.05
C LEU A 146 12.89 12.91 -14.55
N GLU A 147 12.03 13.86 -14.17
CA GLU A 147 11.77 14.15 -12.76
C GLU A 147 11.06 13.00 -12.06
N ARG A 148 10.07 12.37 -12.71
CA ARG A 148 9.42 11.16 -12.15
C ARG A 148 10.41 10.02 -11.94
N GLU A 149 11.32 9.81 -12.89
CA GLU A 149 12.35 8.79 -12.76
C GLU A 149 13.28 9.08 -11.57
N ARG A 150 13.72 10.34 -11.44
CA ARG A 150 14.54 10.80 -10.31
C ARG A 150 13.84 10.51 -8.98
N LEU A 151 12.57 10.89 -8.85
CA LEU A 151 11.75 10.63 -7.67
C LEU A 151 11.57 9.13 -7.40
N ALA A 152 11.37 8.32 -8.45
CA ALA A 152 11.24 6.86 -8.32
C ALA A 152 12.54 6.21 -7.85
N LYS A 153 13.70 6.65 -8.35
CA LYS A 153 15.03 6.18 -7.92
C LYS A 153 15.32 6.57 -6.48
N LEU A 154 14.99 7.80 -6.08
CA LEU A 154 15.16 8.28 -4.71
C LEU A 154 14.32 7.47 -3.71
N ARG A 155 13.07 7.15 -4.06
CA ARG A 155 12.20 6.22 -3.30
C ARG A 155 12.86 4.84 -3.13
N GLY A 156 13.62 4.38 -4.12
CA GLY A 156 14.35 3.11 -4.08
C GLY A 156 15.52 3.07 -3.08
N THR A 157 16.10 4.22 -2.72
CA THR A 157 17.15 4.29 -1.68
C THR A 157 16.54 4.18 -0.29
N VAL A 158 15.52 4.99 0.00
CA VAL A 158 14.75 4.93 1.26
C VAL A 158 14.15 3.54 1.46
N ARG A 159 13.69 2.90 0.37
CA ARG A 159 13.25 1.50 0.39
C ARG A 159 14.31 0.57 0.98
N ARG A 160 15.57 0.64 0.51
CA ARG A 160 16.63 -0.27 0.96
C ARG A 160 16.96 -0.07 2.44
N GLU A 161 17.05 1.17 2.90
CA GLU A 161 17.29 1.49 4.30
C GLU A 161 16.17 0.96 5.21
N VAL A 162 14.92 1.15 4.81
CA VAL A 162 13.75 0.60 5.50
C VAL A 162 13.77 -0.93 5.47
N GLU A 163 14.12 -1.54 4.34
CA GLU A 163 14.22 -3.00 4.21
C GLU A 163 15.29 -3.60 5.13
N GLU A 164 16.48 -3.03 5.17
CA GLU A 164 17.60 -3.46 6.02
C GLU A 164 17.21 -3.37 7.51
N ALA A 165 16.65 -2.23 7.93
CA ALA A 165 16.17 -2.04 9.30
C ALA A 165 15.07 -3.02 9.71
N MET A 166 14.24 -3.48 8.76
CA MET A 166 13.13 -4.41 9.01
C MET A 166 13.55 -5.88 9.04
N ILE A 167 14.52 -6.29 8.21
CA ILE A 167 15.00 -7.68 8.13
C ILE A 167 15.93 -8.04 9.30
N GLU A 168 16.78 -7.11 9.73
CA GLU A 168 17.80 -7.37 10.76
C GLU A 168 17.24 -7.45 12.19
N ALA A 169 15.94 -7.24 12.37
CA ALA A 169 15.27 -7.25 13.67
C ALA A 169 14.65 -8.63 13.97
N PRO A 170 15.30 -9.51 14.77
CA PRO A 170 14.64 -10.72 15.24
C PRO A 170 13.38 -10.35 16.05
N PRO A 171 12.35 -11.24 16.09
CA PRO A 171 11.23 -11.10 17.02
C PRO A 171 11.79 -10.84 18.42
N PRO A 172 11.24 -9.88 19.19
CA PRO A 172 11.69 -9.69 20.55
C PRO A 172 11.51 -10.99 21.34
N ALA A 173 12.59 -11.52 21.91
CA ALA A 173 12.51 -12.62 22.86
C ALA A 173 12.21 -12.02 24.24
N GLY A 174 11.02 -12.30 24.79
CA GLY A 174 10.58 -11.77 26.08
C GLY A 174 9.09 -11.46 26.13
N GLU A 175 8.65 -10.94 27.27
CA GLU A 175 7.27 -10.52 27.48
C GLU A 175 7.02 -9.16 26.84
N LEU A 176 6.05 -9.10 25.92
CA LEU A 176 5.57 -7.87 25.31
C LEU A 176 4.22 -7.50 25.93
N THR A 177 4.08 -6.25 26.36
CA THR A 177 2.89 -5.78 27.11
C THR A 177 1.92 -4.97 26.24
N SER A 178 2.34 -4.61 25.04
CA SER A 178 1.52 -3.94 24.03
C SER A 178 0.32 -4.77 23.58
N GLU A 179 -0.80 -4.10 23.27
CA GLU A 179 -1.96 -4.73 22.63
C GLU A 179 -1.51 -5.41 21.33
N SER A 180 -1.98 -6.64 21.13
CA SER A 180 -1.68 -7.41 19.94
C SER A 180 -2.86 -8.29 19.53
N VAL A 181 -2.94 -8.53 18.22
CA VAL A 181 -3.98 -9.36 17.60
C VAL A 181 -3.31 -10.32 16.64
N ILE A 182 -3.68 -11.59 16.74
CA ILE A 182 -3.27 -12.62 15.78
C ILE A 182 -4.51 -13.07 15.01
N MET A 183 -4.51 -12.85 13.71
CA MET A 183 -5.51 -13.42 12.81
C MET A 183 -4.91 -14.61 12.06
N ARG A 184 -5.64 -15.73 12.04
CA ARG A 184 -5.27 -16.94 11.29
C ARG A 184 -6.42 -17.38 10.43
N PHE A 185 -6.16 -17.59 9.15
CA PHE A 185 -7.15 -18.06 8.19
C PHE A 185 -6.47 -18.73 7.00
N LEU A 186 -7.25 -19.49 6.22
CA LEU A 186 -6.78 -19.99 4.94
C LEU A 186 -6.91 -18.89 3.89
N ALA A 187 -5.87 -18.67 3.08
CA ALA A 187 -5.92 -17.73 1.97
C ALA A 187 -7.07 -18.09 1.01
N HIS A 188 -8.12 -17.27 0.99
CA HIS A 188 -9.29 -17.44 0.14
C HIS A 188 -9.54 -16.13 -0.60
N THR A 189 -9.19 -16.09 -1.88
CA THR A 189 -9.42 -14.91 -2.72
C THR A 189 -9.60 -15.32 -4.16
N ARG A 190 -10.33 -14.48 -4.91
CA ARG A 190 -10.40 -14.56 -6.38
C ARG A 190 -9.35 -13.68 -7.06
N GLU A 191 -8.68 -12.83 -6.29
CA GLU A 191 -7.63 -11.92 -6.76
C GLU A 191 -6.28 -12.65 -6.73
N VAL A 192 -6.02 -13.39 -7.80
CA VAL A 192 -4.80 -14.18 -7.96
C VAL A 192 -4.05 -13.75 -9.22
N TYR A 193 -2.73 -13.79 -9.16
CA TYR A 193 -1.87 -13.90 -10.33
C TYR A 193 -1.99 -15.30 -10.95
N PRO A 194 -1.60 -15.49 -12.22
CA PRO A 194 -1.49 -16.81 -12.81
C PRO A 194 -0.63 -17.77 -11.94
N GLY A 195 -1.08 -19.02 -11.84
CA GLY A 195 -0.49 -20.01 -10.93
C GLY A 195 -0.98 -19.93 -9.48
N GLU A 196 -2.19 -19.38 -9.26
CA GLU A 196 -2.91 -19.33 -7.98
C GLU A 196 -2.19 -18.55 -6.86
N LYS A 197 -1.26 -17.67 -7.23
CA LYS A 197 -0.57 -16.79 -6.28
C LYS A 197 -1.47 -15.61 -5.94
N VAL A 198 -1.66 -15.31 -4.67
CA VAL A 198 -2.45 -14.17 -4.20
C VAL A 198 -1.82 -12.84 -4.66
N GLN A 199 -2.65 -11.89 -5.09
CA GLN A 199 -2.20 -10.55 -5.47
C GLN A 199 -1.74 -9.73 -4.26
N GLY A 200 -0.81 -8.80 -4.48
CA GLY A 200 -0.22 -7.99 -3.41
C GLY A 200 -1.27 -7.13 -2.71
N GLY A 201 -2.27 -6.64 -3.46
CA GLY A 201 -3.41 -5.89 -2.97
C GLY A 201 -4.18 -6.62 -1.87
N THR A 202 -4.44 -7.91 -2.06
CA THR A 202 -5.14 -8.74 -1.07
C THR A 202 -4.32 -8.89 0.22
N VAL A 203 -3.01 -9.10 0.13
CA VAL A 203 -2.13 -9.19 1.31
C VAL A 203 -2.10 -7.85 2.07
N MET A 204 -2.05 -6.72 1.36
CA MET A 204 -2.14 -5.39 1.99
C MET A 204 -3.47 -5.16 2.69
N ARG A 205 -4.58 -5.59 2.09
CA ARG A 205 -5.91 -5.52 2.72
C ARG A 205 -5.95 -6.31 4.03
N TRP A 206 -5.40 -7.53 4.03
CA TRP A 206 -5.30 -8.33 5.25
C TRP A 206 -4.44 -7.66 6.34
N ILE A 207 -3.31 -7.05 5.96
CA ILE A 207 -2.46 -6.29 6.89
C ILE A 207 -3.24 -5.11 7.50
N ASP A 208 -3.99 -4.38 6.69
CA ASP A 208 -4.83 -3.27 7.13
C ASP A 208 -5.94 -3.71 8.09
N GLU A 209 -6.64 -4.80 7.78
CA GLU A 209 -7.66 -5.42 8.64
C GLU A 209 -7.06 -5.81 10.00
N ALA A 210 -5.88 -6.43 10.02
CA ALA A 210 -5.20 -6.82 11.27
C ALA A 210 -4.87 -5.60 12.13
N ALA A 211 -4.32 -4.55 11.51
CA ALA A 211 -4.00 -3.31 12.17
C ALA A 211 -5.26 -2.59 12.70
N ASN A 212 -6.35 -2.61 11.93
CA ASN A 212 -7.63 -2.00 12.30
C ASN A 212 -8.20 -2.67 13.55
N VAL A 213 -8.26 -4.01 13.59
CA VAL A 213 -8.76 -4.75 14.75
C VAL A 213 -7.90 -4.46 16.00
N CYS A 214 -6.57 -4.45 15.85
CA CYS A 214 -5.66 -4.14 16.96
C CYS A 214 -5.87 -2.72 17.51
N ALA A 215 -5.97 -1.72 16.63
CA ALA A 215 -6.17 -0.33 17.03
C ALA A 215 -7.57 -0.06 17.60
N SER A 216 -8.60 -0.71 17.06
CA SER A 216 -9.96 -0.65 17.58
C SER A 216 -10.05 -1.26 18.98
N ARG A 217 -9.35 -2.38 19.25
CA ARG A 217 -9.25 -2.96 20.60
C ARG A 217 -8.56 -2.04 21.60
N TRP A 218 -7.47 -1.39 21.18
CA TRP A 218 -6.74 -0.46 22.04
C TRP A 218 -7.56 0.80 22.39
N SER A 219 -8.21 1.38 21.38
CA SER A 219 -8.95 2.64 21.50
C SER A 219 -10.38 2.47 22.03
N GLY A 220 -10.97 1.28 21.86
CA GLY A 220 -12.36 0.99 22.22
C GLY A 220 -13.40 1.58 21.26
N VAL A 221 -12.98 2.13 20.11
CA VAL A 221 -13.84 2.79 19.12
C VAL A 221 -13.39 2.46 17.69
N PRO A 222 -14.22 2.69 16.66
CA PRO A 222 -13.80 2.56 15.26
C PRO A 222 -12.60 3.46 14.92
N VAL A 223 -11.77 2.98 14.01
CA VAL A 223 -10.54 3.64 13.56
C VAL A 223 -10.40 3.56 12.04
N VAL A 224 -9.72 4.54 11.48
CA VAL A 224 -9.36 4.60 10.06
C VAL A 224 -7.85 4.67 9.89
N ALA A 225 -7.34 4.08 8.81
CA ALA A 225 -5.94 4.21 8.44
C ALA A 225 -5.68 5.58 7.81
N VAL A 226 -4.68 6.30 8.33
CA VAL A 226 -4.17 7.53 7.71
C VAL A 226 -2.84 7.29 6.98
N PHE A 227 -2.24 6.13 7.22
CA PHE A 227 -1.00 5.71 6.59
C PHE A 227 -0.92 4.19 6.50
N ALA A 228 -0.45 3.68 5.36
CA ALA A 228 0.06 2.32 5.22
C ALA A 228 1.30 2.36 4.31
N GLY A 229 2.31 1.56 4.61
CA GLY A 229 3.51 1.57 3.78
C GLY A 229 4.63 0.66 4.25
N GLY A 230 5.69 0.62 3.44
CA GLY A 230 6.86 -0.18 3.72
C GLY A 230 6.63 -1.68 3.54
N VAL A 231 5.63 -2.07 2.75
CA VAL A 231 5.29 -3.48 2.57
C VAL A 231 6.20 -4.10 1.52
N ARG A 232 7.03 -5.03 1.94
CA ARG A 232 7.83 -5.89 1.07
C ARG A 232 7.22 -7.28 0.99
N PHE A 233 7.17 -7.84 -0.20
CA PHE A 233 6.74 -9.22 -0.43
C PHE A 233 7.97 -10.10 -0.62
N TYR A 234 8.28 -10.92 0.40
CA TYR A 234 9.46 -11.80 0.38
C TYR A 234 9.17 -13.09 -0.38
N GLN A 235 7.95 -13.61 -0.25
CA GLN A 235 7.53 -14.88 -0.82
C GLN A 235 6.07 -14.82 -1.28
N PRO A 236 5.71 -15.57 -2.33
CA PRO A 236 4.34 -15.63 -2.81
C PRO A 236 3.46 -16.41 -1.83
N VAL A 237 2.21 -15.96 -1.69
CA VAL A 237 1.15 -16.70 -0.98
C VAL A 237 0.29 -17.40 -2.02
N ARG A 238 -0.13 -18.64 -1.78
CA ARG A 238 -1.07 -19.37 -2.64
C ARG A 238 -2.45 -19.47 -2.01
N VAL A 239 -3.48 -19.58 -2.84
CA VAL A 239 -4.82 -19.90 -2.36
C VAL A 239 -4.77 -21.23 -1.59
N GLY A 240 -5.31 -21.24 -0.38
CA GLY A 240 -5.30 -22.38 0.52
C GLY A 240 -4.09 -22.50 1.44
N ASP A 241 -3.10 -21.60 1.35
CA ASP A 241 -2.04 -21.47 2.38
C ASP A 241 -2.66 -21.01 3.71
N LEU A 242 -2.04 -21.42 4.83
CA LEU A 242 -2.33 -20.83 6.12
C LEU A 242 -1.69 -19.44 6.17
N VAL A 243 -2.48 -18.41 6.44
CA VAL A 243 -2.04 -17.03 6.66
C VAL A 243 -2.12 -16.73 8.16
N GLU A 244 -1.07 -16.11 8.68
CA GLU A 244 -0.99 -15.61 10.05
C GLU A 244 -0.55 -14.14 10.05
N LEU A 245 -1.37 -13.27 10.63
CA LEU A 245 -1.10 -11.83 10.73
C LEU A 245 -1.02 -11.48 12.20
N GLU A 246 0.16 -11.06 12.65
CA GLU A 246 0.37 -10.54 14.00
C GLU A 246 0.46 -9.01 13.91
N ALA A 247 -0.60 -8.33 14.33
CA ALA A 247 -0.62 -6.89 14.49
C ALA A 247 -0.32 -6.52 15.95
N ARG A 248 0.51 -5.50 16.16
CA ARG A 248 0.92 -5.04 17.49
C ARG A 248 1.02 -3.52 17.55
N LEU A 249 0.49 -2.94 18.63
CA LEU A 249 0.71 -1.53 18.95
C LEU A 249 2.17 -1.29 19.32
N VAL A 250 2.84 -0.42 18.59
CA VAL A 250 4.28 -0.13 18.80
C VAL A 250 4.56 1.30 19.24
N HIS A 251 3.62 2.22 19.04
CA HIS A 251 3.73 3.59 19.52
C HIS A 251 2.36 4.28 19.51
N THR A 252 2.14 5.24 20.42
CA THR A 252 1.01 6.17 20.37
C THR A 252 1.50 7.61 20.35
N GLY A 253 1.10 8.36 19.34
CA GLY A 253 1.19 9.82 19.36
C GLY A 253 -0.02 10.44 20.07
N PRO A 254 -0.11 11.78 20.11
CA PRO A 254 -1.24 12.46 20.77
C PRO A 254 -2.62 12.07 20.22
N ARG A 255 -2.69 11.77 18.92
CA ARG A 255 -3.95 11.48 18.18
C ARG A 255 -3.81 10.31 17.20
N SER A 256 -2.77 9.48 17.34
CA SER A 256 -2.47 8.41 16.39
C SER A 256 -1.92 7.17 17.07
N MET A 257 -2.22 6.01 16.51
CA MET A 257 -1.73 4.71 16.94
C MET A 257 -0.89 4.12 15.82
N HIS A 258 0.34 3.69 16.12
CA HIS A 258 1.26 3.09 15.15
C HIS A 258 1.31 1.59 15.39
N LEU A 259 1.06 0.83 14.33
CA LEU A 259 0.89 -0.61 14.37
C LEU A 259 1.94 -1.26 13.48
N SER A 260 2.64 -2.24 14.03
CA SER A 260 3.53 -3.13 13.29
C SER A 260 2.77 -4.41 12.99
N VAL A 261 2.74 -4.84 11.74
CA VAL A 261 2.05 -6.06 11.30
C VAL A 261 3.02 -7.00 10.64
N ARG A 262 3.20 -8.20 11.21
CA ARG A 262 3.98 -9.27 10.63
C ARG A 262 3.04 -10.26 9.96
N ALA A 263 3.17 -10.42 8.65
CA ALA A 263 2.41 -11.37 7.87
C ALA A 263 3.28 -12.59 7.56
N ARG A 264 2.80 -13.77 7.95
CA ARG A 264 3.39 -15.06 7.63
C ARG A 264 2.41 -15.89 6.82
N ALA A 265 2.91 -16.70 5.88
CA ALA A 265 2.10 -17.72 5.22
C ALA A 265 2.92 -18.93 4.82
N GLY A 266 2.25 -20.05 4.59
CA GLY A 266 2.86 -21.28 4.13
C GLY A 266 1.86 -22.42 3.99
N ASP A 267 2.37 -23.60 3.66
CA ASP A 267 1.54 -24.80 3.56
C ASP A 267 0.83 -25.04 4.91
N ARG A 268 -0.50 -25.23 4.86
CA ARG A 268 -1.33 -25.42 6.07
C ARG A 268 -0.94 -26.65 6.92
N ARG A 269 -0.14 -27.56 6.36
CA ARG A 269 0.35 -28.78 7.02
C ARG A 269 1.67 -28.53 7.76
N GLU A 270 2.38 -27.46 7.44
CA GLU A 270 3.62 -27.06 8.09
C GLU A 270 3.34 -26.28 9.39
N ARG A 271 4.26 -26.38 10.35
CA ARG A 271 4.09 -25.74 11.67
C ARG A 271 4.51 -24.28 11.71
N GLU A 272 5.48 -23.90 10.89
CA GLU A 272 6.09 -22.57 10.92
C GLU A 272 5.93 -21.88 9.57
N PRO A 273 4.89 -21.06 9.39
CA PRO A 273 4.72 -20.30 8.15
C PRO A 273 5.82 -19.26 8.01
N MET A 274 6.27 -19.05 6.77
CA MET A 274 7.38 -18.15 6.46
C MET A 274 6.93 -16.68 6.45
N LEU A 275 7.84 -15.76 6.76
CA LEU A 275 7.57 -14.32 6.69
C LEU A 275 7.35 -13.90 5.23
N ILE A 276 6.13 -13.45 4.92
CA ILE A 276 5.76 -13.01 3.57
C ILE A 276 5.80 -11.49 3.42
N ALA A 277 5.48 -10.77 4.50
CA ALA A 277 5.48 -9.31 4.50
C ALA A 277 5.53 -8.74 5.92
N HIS A 278 5.96 -7.49 6.00
CA HIS A 278 5.86 -6.66 7.19
C HIS A 278 5.25 -5.32 6.78
N GLY A 279 4.26 -4.83 7.53
CA GLY A 279 3.66 -3.53 7.31
C GLY A 279 3.77 -2.64 8.54
N LEU A 280 3.91 -1.34 8.32
CA LEU A 280 3.66 -0.32 9.33
C LEU A 280 2.42 0.47 8.92
N THR A 281 1.46 0.54 9.85
CA THR A 281 0.18 1.20 9.63
C THR A 281 -0.03 2.24 10.72
N VAL A 282 -0.56 3.42 10.37
CA VAL A 282 -0.95 4.43 11.36
C VAL A 282 -2.46 4.59 11.32
N MET A 283 -3.09 4.35 12.46
CA MET A 283 -4.53 4.40 12.67
C MET A 283 -4.90 5.62 13.52
N VAL A 284 -6.08 6.19 13.25
CA VAL A 284 -6.67 7.25 14.06
C VAL A 284 -8.15 6.96 14.29
N SER A 285 -8.69 7.41 15.41
CA SER A 285 -10.15 7.47 15.60
C SER A 285 -10.65 8.78 15.01
N ALA A 286 -11.54 8.73 14.01
CA ALA A 286 -12.08 9.94 13.39
C ALA A 286 -13.18 10.57 14.27
N GLY A 287 -13.09 11.87 14.50
CA GLY A 287 -14.14 12.67 15.13
C GLY A 287 -15.22 13.09 14.13
N ALA A 288 -16.33 13.63 14.63
CA ALA A 288 -17.46 14.06 13.80
C ALA A 288 -17.10 15.17 12.79
N ASP A 289 -16.01 15.91 13.02
CA ASP A 289 -15.48 16.94 12.13
C ASP A 289 -14.44 16.41 11.12
N GLY A 290 -14.26 15.09 11.05
CA GLY A 290 -13.26 14.43 10.21
C GLY A 290 -11.84 14.52 10.76
N LYS A 291 -11.62 15.12 11.93
CA LYS A 291 -10.28 15.20 12.55
C LYS A 291 -10.04 14.00 13.46
N ALA A 292 -8.82 13.49 13.46
CA ALA A 292 -8.39 12.47 14.43
C ALA A 292 -8.72 12.93 15.85
N LEU A 293 -9.17 12.06 16.76
CA LEU A 293 -9.40 12.34 18.19
C LEU A 293 -8.14 12.05 19.04
N PRO A 294 -8.02 12.59 20.26
CA PRO A 294 -6.99 12.13 21.20
C PRO A 294 -7.11 10.63 21.45
N VAL A 295 -5.97 9.94 21.54
CA VAL A 295 -5.94 8.48 21.76
C VAL A 295 -5.43 8.14 23.15
N LYS A 296 -5.86 6.99 23.68
CA LYS A 296 -5.26 6.39 24.88
C LYS A 296 -3.76 6.22 24.66
N GLN A 297 -2.95 6.78 25.56
CA GLN A 297 -1.49 6.71 25.45
C GLN A 297 -0.98 5.36 25.94
N TRP A 298 -0.10 4.76 25.16
CA TRP A 298 0.66 3.58 25.52
C TRP A 298 2.07 4.01 25.96
N THR A 299 2.66 3.24 26.85
CA THR A 299 4.03 3.46 27.32
C THR A 299 4.75 2.12 27.29
N ALA A 300 5.92 2.09 26.67
CA ALA A 300 6.75 0.90 26.64
C ALA A 300 7.25 0.53 28.04
N VAL A 301 6.81 -0.61 28.56
CA VAL A 301 7.19 -1.10 29.91
C VAL A 301 8.40 -2.02 29.84
N SER A 302 8.37 -3.02 28.95
CA SER A 302 9.47 -3.97 28.78
C SER A 302 10.60 -3.38 27.93
N GLU A 303 11.81 -3.91 28.07
CA GLU A 303 12.94 -3.57 27.20
C GLU A 303 12.59 -3.88 25.72
N GLN A 304 11.87 -4.98 25.50
CA GLN A 304 11.39 -5.43 24.20
C GLN A 304 10.39 -4.43 23.60
N ASP A 305 9.44 -3.92 24.38
CA ASP A 305 8.51 -2.86 23.96
C ASP A 305 9.27 -1.58 23.58
N GLN A 306 10.30 -1.20 24.36
CA GLN A 306 11.11 -0.01 24.07
C GLN A 306 11.93 -0.17 22.78
N VAL A 307 12.46 -1.36 22.52
CA VAL A 307 13.15 -1.68 21.25
C VAL A 307 12.18 -1.57 20.07
N LEU A 308 10.98 -2.15 20.19
CA LEU A 308 9.96 -2.06 19.15
C LEU A 308 9.53 -0.61 18.89
N GLU A 309 9.33 0.17 19.95
CA GLU A 309 8.95 1.57 19.84
C GLU A 309 10.03 2.40 19.14
N ARG A 310 11.30 2.28 19.57
CA ARG A 310 12.42 2.99 18.93
C ARG A 310 12.52 2.67 17.45
N ARG A 311 12.39 1.39 17.08
CA ARG A 311 12.41 0.95 15.67
C ARG A 311 11.24 1.54 14.89
N ALA A 312 10.02 1.49 15.44
CA ALA A 312 8.86 2.08 14.79
C ALA A 312 9.04 3.58 14.54
N LEU A 313 9.55 4.32 15.54
CA LEU A 313 9.84 5.74 15.44
C LEU A 313 10.97 6.04 14.44
N GLU A 314 12.00 5.21 14.37
CA GLU A 314 13.08 5.33 13.37
C GLU A 314 12.54 5.17 11.95
N LEU A 315 11.72 4.14 11.70
CA LEU A 315 11.08 3.91 10.40
C LEU A 315 10.16 5.07 10.00
N VAL A 316 9.39 5.61 10.97
CA VAL A 316 8.60 6.83 10.77
C VAL A 316 9.49 8.04 10.48
N GLY A 317 10.63 8.15 11.15
CA GLY A 317 11.60 9.24 10.97
C GLY A 317 12.27 9.22 9.60
N LEU A 318 12.78 8.07 9.17
CA LEU A 318 13.35 7.84 7.83
C LEU A 318 12.31 8.20 6.75
N ARG A 319 11.06 7.79 6.96
CA ARG A 319 9.93 8.15 6.09
C ARG A 319 9.66 9.65 6.06
N ASN A 320 9.59 10.31 7.22
CA ASN A 320 9.23 11.73 7.30
C ASN A 320 10.31 12.62 6.67
N LYS A 321 11.60 12.25 6.79
CA LYS A 321 12.70 12.92 6.08
C LYS A 321 12.52 12.84 4.56
N ALA A 322 12.22 11.64 4.06
CA ALA A 322 11.93 11.43 2.64
C ALA A 322 10.70 12.21 2.14
N ALA A 323 9.73 12.51 3.01
CA ALA A 323 8.56 13.32 2.68
C ALA A 323 8.82 14.85 2.79
N HIS A 324 9.59 15.31 3.79
CA HIS A 324 9.89 16.73 4.03
C HIS A 324 10.87 17.32 3.03
N GLU A 325 11.86 16.56 2.57
CA GLU A 325 12.79 17.01 1.51
C GLU A 325 12.07 17.34 0.20
N TRP A 326 10.79 16.95 0.05
CA TRP A 326 10.03 17.08 -1.19
C TRP A 326 8.86 18.08 -1.13
N ALA A 327 8.44 18.51 0.06
CA ALA A 327 7.43 19.55 0.20
C ALA A 327 8.00 20.97 0.02
N GLY A 328 9.34 21.11 -0.07
CA GLY A 328 10.06 22.38 -0.18
C GLY A 328 10.66 22.67 -1.56
N GLY A 329 10.15 22.07 -2.64
CA GLY A 329 10.59 22.30 -4.02
C GLY A 329 9.49 22.90 -4.88
#